data_AF-Q6FTG6-F1
#
_entry.id   AF-Q6FTG6-F1
#
_cell.length_a   1.000
_cell.length_b   1.000
_cell.length_c   1.000
_cell.angle_alpha   90.00
_cell.angle_beta   90.00
_cell.angle_gamma   90.00
#
_symmetry.space_group_name_H-M   'P 1'
#
loop_
_entity.id
_entity.type
_entity.pdbx_description
1 polymer ?
#
loop_
_entity_poly.entity_id
_entity_poly.type
_entity_poly.pdbx_seq_one_letter_code
_entity_poly.pdbx_strand_id
1 'polypeptide(L)'
;MAETTSLINEPDVDFHLKLNQHSFNIPYEQLQRNSRYLNRLIEKEIDELNSHYERLNIALGSGNIEGDKKALQELKDIIRSVEIFEKRLQKRVNEEVPILKRLEVRINFFKELENAKQQVADITPLMEWYLKFTNILIGDYLTRHTTSNSSPELGLPGVTFLEQEGIQDLLDTDILLTGNRISTALVDNHDLRPLLDWINDSKSYLKKNGSRLEFEARFQQYIELLKASEYEEAIKCFQDYLLKFVNTNFNELTHASGLLLSINYCKEIMKAKASERSAILTKDDGNPLENEIRAYKYFFHKKPKIVEQQHVKPVDLSYMNLSQNTDFEKYMLLLDDKRWGLLNELFLKDYYSLYGISQNDPLLIYLSLGISTLKTRECLHHRRVAKSSSPLVDKKVEEEVLQNSCPVCDKTFAPIAESLPFAHHTQSQLFDDPIMLPNGNIYEAKRLKRLAKYLVDIKAIELGETEVIDPIDKQIYNEADFITMYPT
;
A
#
# COMPACT_ATOMS: atom_id res chain seq x y z
N MET A 1 41.15 -18.89 12.94
CA MET A 1 39.76 -18.98 12.46
C MET A 1 39.52 -17.68 11.74
N ALA A 2 39.26 -17.71 10.42
CA ALA A 2 38.88 -16.50 9.73
C ALA A 2 37.66 -15.95 10.46
N GLU A 3 37.74 -14.70 10.92
CA GLU A 3 36.56 -13.94 11.30
C GLU A 3 35.70 -13.91 10.04
N THR A 4 34.80 -14.90 9.93
CA THR A 4 33.69 -14.86 9.00
C THR A 4 33.05 -13.53 9.29
N THR A 5 33.20 -12.62 8.35
CA THR A 5 32.44 -11.38 8.26
C THR A 5 30.99 -11.78 8.43
N SER A 6 30.50 -11.76 9.67
CA SER A 6 29.09 -11.59 9.90
C SER A 6 28.75 -10.37 9.05
N LEU A 7 27.69 -10.44 8.26
CA LEU A 7 27.05 -9.19 7.87
C LEU A 7 26.89 -8.43 9.19
N ILE A 8 27.71 -7.39 9.40
CA ILE A 8 28.09 -6.93 10.76
C ILE A 8 26.87 -6.52 11.60
N ASN A 9 25.70 -6.34 10.99
CA ASN A 9 24.46 -6.00 11.68
C ASN A 9 23.25 -6.75 11.12
N GLU A 10 23.34 -8.05 10.85
CA GLU A 10 22.18 -8.84 10.46
C GLU A 10 21.16 -8.89 11.62
N PRO A 11 19.92 -8.36 11.45
CA PRO A 11 18.95 -8.31 12.55
C PRO A 11 18.58 -9.71 13.05
N ASP A 12 18.23 -9.85 14.33
CA ASP A 12 17.77 -11.14 14.84
C ASP A 12 16.36 -11.51 14.35
N VAL A 13 15.95 -12.77 14.54
CA VAL A 13 14.61 -13.24 14.13
C VAL A 13 13.51 -12.46 14.86
N ASP A 14 13.73 -12.14 16.13
CA ASP A 14 12.80 -11.37 16.96
C ASP A 14 12.55 -9.97 16.40
N PHE A 15 13.56 -9.32 15.82
CA PHE A 15 13.42 -8.05 15.13
C PHE A 15 12.48 -8.19 13.93
N HIS A 16 12.65 -9.23 13.09
CA HIS A 16 11.76 -9.48 11.96
C HIS A 16 10.34 -9.84 12.41
N LEU A 17 10.18 -10.59 13.50
CA LEU A 17 8.87 -10.90 14.07
C LEU A 17 8.15 -9.64 14.58
N LYS A 18 8.86 -8.77 15.31
CA LYS A 18 8.31 -7.49 15.78
C LYS A 18 7.93 -6.59 14.62
N LEU A 19 8.79 -6.51 13.60
CA LEU A 19 8.55 -5.69 12.42
C LEU A 19 7.31 -6.16 11.64
N ASN A 20 7.06 -7.46 11.62
CA ASN A 20 5.94 -8.07 10.93
C ASN A 20 4.78 -8.45 11.87
N GLN A 21 4.72 -7.93 13.10
CA GLN A 21 3.67 -8.28 14.05
C GLN A 21 2.26 -8.06 13.47
N HIS A 22 2.09 -7.03 12.64
CA HIS A 22 0.83 -6.72 11.99
C HIS A 22 0.32 -7.85 11.06
N SER A 23 1.20 -8.70 10.52
CA SER A 23 0.77 -9.86 9.72
C SER A 23 0.01 -10.88 10.57
N PHE A 24 0.10 -10.85 11.89
CA PHE A 24 -0.65 -11.76 12.77
C PHE A 24 -1.95 -11.13 13.30
N ASN A 25 -2.13 -9.80 13.15
CA ASN A 25 -3.32 -9.11 13.61
C ASN A 25 -4.57 -9.50 12.82
N ILE A 26 -4.47 -9.59 11.49
CA ILE A 26 -5.62 -9.89 10.64
C ILE A 26 -6.22 -11.27 10.97
N PRO A 27 -5.45 -12.39 11.02
CA PRO A 27 -5.98 -13.68 11.43
C PRO A 27 -6.56 -13.65 12.85
N TYR A 28 -5.86 -13.01 13.79
CA TYR A 28 -6.31 -12.91 15.17
C TYR A 28 -7.70 -12.23 15.27
N GLU A 29 -7.89 -11.12 14.56
CA GLU A 29 -9.18 -10.43 14.51
C GLU A 29 -10.26 -11.27 13.84
N GLN A 30 -9.93 -12.01 12.78
CA GLN A 30 -10.87 -12.94 12.15
C GLN A 30 -11.29 -14.06 13.12
N LEU A 31 -10.34 -14.67 13.85
CA LEU A 31 -10.62 -15.69 14.87
C LEU A 31 -11.48 -15.12 16.01
N GLN A 32 -11.16 -13.92 16.51
CA GLN A 32 -11.92 -13.28 17.58
C GLN A 32 -13.34 -12.92 17.12
N ARG A 33 -13.53 -12.52 15.87
CA ARG A 33 -14.86 -12.31 15.29
C ARG A 33 -15.62 -13.62 15.18
N ASN A 34 -14.99 -14.69 14.68
CA ASN A 34 -15.61 -16.01 14.58
C ASN A 34 -16.07 -16.51 15.96
N SER A 35 -15.19 -16.42 16.97
CA SER A 35 -15.50 -16.78 18.36
C SER A 35 -16.71 -16.00 18.91
N ARG A 36 -16.79 -14.67 18.66
CA ARG A 36 -17.95 -13.87 19.06
C ARG A 36 -19.24 -14.30 18.36
N TYR A 37 -19.19 -14.65 17.08
CA TYR A 37 -20.37 -15.17 16.36
C TYR A 37 -20.77 -16.55 16.85
N LEU A 38 -19.79 -17.41 17.14
CA LEU A 38 -20.01 -18.75 17.69
C LEU A 38 -20.69 -18.67 19.05
N ASN A 39 -20.21 -17.82 19.95
CA ASN A 39 -20.80 -17.66 21.28
C ASN A 39 -22.26 -17.19 21.21
N ARG A 40 -22.56 -16.19 20.36
CA ARG A 40 -23.96 -15.74 20.16
C ARG A 40 -24.84 -16.81 19.55
N LEU A 41 -24.30 -17.60 18.63
CA LEU A 41 -25.02 -18.72 18.03
C LEU A 41 -25.35 -19.77 19.09
N ILE A 42 -24.38 -20.14 19.92
CA ILE A 42 -24.57 -21.09 21.03
C ILE A 42 -25.61 -20.56 22.01
N GLU A 43 -25.49 -19.32 22.48
CA GLU A 43 -26.45 -18.70 23.41
C GLU A 43 -27.88 -18.72 22.85
N LYS A 44 -28.06 -18.31 21.59
CA LYS A 44 -29.37 -18.30 20.94
C LYS A 44 -29.98 -19.70 20.85
N GLU A 45 -29.18 -20.69 20.52
CA GLU A 45 -29.64 -22.07 20.34
C GLU A 45 -29.96 -22.72 21.70
N ILE A 46 -29.21 -22.37 22.76
CA ILE A 46 -29.55 -22.76 24.14
C ILE A 46 -30.93 -22.21 24.53
N ASP A 47 -31.22 -20.94 24.24
CA ASP A 47 -32.52 -20.32 24.55
C ASP A 47 -33.67 -20.98 23.75
N GLU A 48 -33.43 -21.29 22.48
CA GLU A 48 -34.39 -21.97 21.61
C GLU A 48 -34.69 -23.39 22.10
N LEU A 49 -33.66 -24.16 22.47
CA LEU A 49 -33.80 -25.52 23.01
C LEU A 49 -34.49 -25.54 24.37
N ASN A 50 -34.16 -24.61 25.27
CA ASN A 50 -34.86 -24.48 26.55
C ASN A 50 -36.36 -24.24 26.35
N SER A 51 -36.72 -23.39 25.38
CA SER A 51 -38.12 -23.15 25.02
C SER A 51 -38.82 -24.41 24.51
N HIS A 52 -38.13 -25.27 23.75
CA HIS A 52 -38.67 -26.58 23.34
C HIS A 52 -38.81 -27.55 24.52
N TYR A 53 -37.83 -27.60 25.43
CA TYR A 53 -37.90 -28.45 26.62
C TYR A 53 -39.06 -28.06 27.55
N GLU A 54 -39.33 -26.76 27.71
CA GLU A 54 -40.50 -26.29 28.45
C GLU A 54 -41.81 -26.77 27.82
N ARG A 55 -41.96 -26.61 26.50
CA ARG A 55 -43.15 -27.11 25.77
C ARG A 55 -43.30 -28.63 25.87
N LEU A 56 -42.19 -29.37 25.77
CA LEU A 56 -42.16 -30.82 25.93
C LEU A 56 -42.61 -31.23 27.33
N ASN A 57 -42.08 -30.60 28.38
CA ASN A 57 -42.46 -30.88 29.77
C ASN A 57 -43.95 -30.62 30.03
N ILE A 58 -44.50 -29.53 29.47
CA ILE A 58 -45.94 -29.23 29.55
C ILE A 58 -46.75 -30.33 28.84
N ALA A 59 -46.32 -30.77 27.65
CA ALA A 59 -47.00 -31.81 26.90
C ALA A 59 -47.00 -33.15 27.65
N LEU A 60 -45.86 -33.55 28.20
CA LEU A 60 -45.71 -34.77 29.01
C LEU A 60 -46.52 -34.70 30.33
N GLY A 61 -46.60 -33.52 30.95
CA GLY A 61 -47.36 -33.32 32.19
C GLY A 61 -48.88 -33.47 32.03
N SER A 62 -49.41 -33.51 30.81
CA SER A 62 -50.86 -33.61 30.56
C SER A 62 -51.43 -35.03 30.70
N GLY A 63 -50.58 -36.07 30.69
CA GLY A 63 -50.95 -37.46 31.00
C GLY A 63 -52.01 -38.08 30.07
N ASN A 64 -52.18 -37.58 28.85
CA ASN A 64 -53.18 -38.06 27.90
C ASN A 64 -52.59 -38.22 26.48
N ILE A 65 -53.30 -38.98 25.62
CA ILE A 65 -52.86 -39.33 24.26
C ILE A 65 -52.56 -38.08 23.40
N GLU A 66 -53.29 -36.98 23.61
CA GLU A 66 -53.05 -35.74 22.86
C GLU A 66 -51.77 -35.03 23.32
N GLY A 67 -51.49 -35.07 24.63
CA GLY A 67 -50.21 -34.71 25.23
C GLY A 67 -49.05 -35.46 24.63
N ASP A 68 -49.17 -36.79 24.54
CA ASP A 68 -48.13 -37.66 24.00
C ASP A 68 -47.83 -37.33 22.52
N LYS A 69 -48.88 -37.05 21.72
CA LYS A 69 -48.69 -36.62 20.32
C LYS A 69 -47.95 -35.29 20.23
N LYS A 70 -48.27 -34.31 21.08
CA LYS A 70 -47.58 -33.03 21.13
C LYS A 70 -46.14 -33.19 21.61
N ALA A 71 -45.90 -34.04 22.61
CA ALA A 71 -44.57 -34.36 23.09
C ALA A 71 -43.71 -35.02 21.99
N LEU A 72 -44.27 -35.97 21.23
CA LEU A 72 -43.59 -36.57 20.07
C LEU A 72 -43.27 -35.54 18.98
N GLN A 73 -44.13 -34.54 18.78
CA GLN A 73 -43.87 -33.47 17.83
C GLN A 73 -42.75 -32.54 18.32
N GLU A 74 -42.76 -32.11 19.58
CA GLU A 74 -41.68 -31.31 20.16
C GLU A 74 -40.34 -32.06 20.15
N LEU A 75 -40.33 -33.38 20.39
CA LEU A 75 -39.12 -34.20 20.25
C LEU A 75 -38.56 -34.16 18.82
N LYS A 76 -39.42 -34.24 17.79
CA LYS A 76 -38.98 -34.11 16.39
C LYS A 76 -38.43 -32.72 16.10
N ASP A 77 -39.06 -31.68 16.65
CA ASP A 77 -38.62 -30.31 16.44
C ASP A 77 -37.29 -30.03 17.16
N ILE A 78 -37.07 -30.59 18.36
CA ILE A 78 -35.77 -30.58 19.06
C ILE A 78 -34.70 -31.26 18.22
N ILE A 79 -34.95 -32.48 17.73
CA ILE A 79 -33.99 -33.22 16.89
C ILE A 79 -33.60 -32.37 15.66
N ARG A 80 -34.60 -31.81 14.97
CA ARG A 80 -34.38 -30.95 13.81
C ARG A 80 -33.59 -29.68 14.15
N SER A 81 -33.90 -29.05 15.28
CA SER A 81 -33.20 -27.86 15.77
C SER A 81 -31.72 -28.17 16.02
N VAL A 82 -31.41 -29.27 16.72
CA VAL A 82 -30.05 -29.73 16.97
C VAL A 82 -29.30 -30.07 15.68
N GLU A 83 -29.93 -30.74 14.72
CA GLU A 83 -29.31 -31.04 13.42
C GLU A 83 -28.98 -29.76 12.62
N ILE A 84 -29.84 -28.75 12.68
CA ILE A 84 -29.59 -27.45 12.04
C ILE A 84 -28.46 -26.72 12.77
N PHE A 85 -28.46 -26.76 14.10
CA PHE A 85 -27.42 -26.15 14.92
C PHE A 85 -26.05 -26.78 14.64
N GLU A 86 -25.95 -28.10 14.57
CA GLU A 86 -24.73 -28.83 14.21
C GLU A 86 -24.18 -28.34 12.85
N LYS A 87 -25.04 -28.21 11.84
CA LYS A 87 -24.63 -27.69 10.53
C LYS A 87 -24.14 -26.24 10.59
N ARG A 88 -24.77 -25.39 11.41
CA ARG A 88 -24.35 -24.00 11.62
C ARG A 88 -23.01 -23.92 12.36
N LEU A 89 -22.79 -24.75 13.37
CA LEU A 89 -21.51 -24.88 14.08
C LEU A 89 -20.42 -25.35 13.12
N GLN A 90 -20.66 -26.42 12.37
CA GLN A 90 -19.68 -26.95 11.44
C GLN A 90 -19.28 -25.93 10.38
N LYS A 91 -20.23 -25.11 9.90
CA LYS A 91 -19.92 -23.99 9.00
C LYS A 91 -18.93 -23.01 9.63
N ARG A 92 -19.13 -22.63 10.90
CA ARG A 92 -18.24 -21.70 11.62
C ARG A 92 -16.87 -22.30 11.91
N VAL A 93 -16.80 -23.59 12.22
CA VAL A 93 -15.53 -24.31 12.38
C VAL A 93 -14.78 -24.34 11.05
N ASN A 94 -15.46 -24.61 9.94
CA ASN A 94 -14.84 -24.63 8.61
C ASN A 94 -14.33 -23.25 8.15
N GLU A 95 -14.94 -22.15 8.61
CA GLU A 95 -14.44 -20.79 8.39
C GLU A 95 -13.13 -20.52 9.17
N GLU A 96 -12.88 -21.25 10.27
CA GLU A 96 -11.70 -21.08 11.12
C GLU A 96 -10.45 -21.80 10.58
N VAL A 97 -10.63 -23.01 10.02
CA VAL A 97 -9.56 -23.87 9.49
C VAL A 97 -8.58 -23.13 8.56
N PRO A 98 -9.01 -22.38 7.52
CA PRO A 98 -8.07 -21.70 6.63
C PRO A 98 -7.27 -20.61 7.36
N ILE A 99 -7.86 -19.95 8.36
CA ILE A 99 -7.18 -18.91 9.14
C ILE A 99 -6.05 -19.53 9.98
N LEU A 100 -6.34 -20.67 10.62
CA LEU A 100 -5.33 -21.42 11.39
C LEU A 100 -4.20 -21.94 10.49
N LYS A 101 -4.52 -22.43 9.29
CA LYS A 101 -3.53 -22.85 8.30
C LYS A 101 -2.57 -21.71 7.95
N ARG A 102 -3.08 -20.49 7.68
CA ARG A 102 -2.23 -19.33 7.39
C ARG A 102 -1.31 -18.98 8.55
N LEU A 103 -1.80 -19.05 9.79
CA LEU A 103 -0.97 -18.85 10.98
C LEU A 103 0.14 -19.88 11.09
N GLU A 104 -0.15 -21.16 10.83
CA GLU A 104 0.86 -22.22 10.82
C GLU A 104 1.93 -21.97 9.74
N VAL A 105 1.52 -21.61 8.52
CA VAL A 105 2.44 -21.28 7.42
C VAL A 105 3.32 -20.08 7.78
N ARG A 106 2.75 -19.03 8.40
CA ARG A 106 3.51 -17.85 8.87
C ARG A 106 4.51 -18.20 9.98
N ILE A 107 4.12 -19.02 10.94
CA ILE A 107 5.03 -19.49 12.00
C ILE A 107 6.20 -20.26 11.38
N ASN A 108 5.93 -21.16 10.45
CA ASN A 108 6.97 -21.93 9.77
C ASN A 108 7.89 -21.03 8.92
N PHE A 109 7.36 -19.99 8.29
CA PHE A 109 8.16 -19.01 7.56
C PHE A 109 9.19 -18.27 8.45
N PHE A 110 8.87 -17.97 9.71
CA PHE A 110 9.86 -17.39 10.63
C PHE A 110 10.80 -18.43 11.24
N LYS A 111 10.39 -19.69 11.35
CA LYS A 111 11.30 -20.80 11.67
C LYS A 111 12.31 -21.06 10.54
N GLU A 112 11.90 -20.91 9.28
CA GLU A 112 12.81 -20.94 8.12
C GLU A 112 13.91 -19.89 8.28
N LEU A 113 13.57 -18.66 8.68
CA LEU A 113 14.54 -17.59 8.96
C LEU A 113 15.51 -17.97 10.08
N GLU A 114 15.00 -18.49 11.19
CA GLU A 114 15.81 -18.92 12.32
C GLU A 114 16.83 -19.98 11.91
N ASN A 115 16.38 -21.00 11.17
CA ASN A 115 17.24 -22.04 10.64
C ASN A 115 18.28 -21.48 9.65
N ALA A 116 17.88 -20.59 8.74
CA ALA A 116 18.77 -19.97 7.77
C ALA A 116 19.88 -19.14 8.45
N LYS A 117 19.56 -18.41 9.53
CA LYS A 117 20.55 -17.63 10.29
C LYS A 117 21.54 -18.49 11.08
N GLN A 118 21.16 -19.72 11.43
CA GLN A 118 22.08 -20.67 12.09
C GLN A 118 23.11 -21.26 11.11
N GLN A 119 22.85 -21.23 9.80
CA GLN A 119 23.72 -21.78 8.76
C GLN A 119 24.80 -20.78 8.32
N VAL A 120 25.78 -20.52 9.18
CA VAL A 120 26.84 -19.51 8.93
C VAL A 120 27.70 -19.79 7.69
N ALA A 121 27.83 -21.06 7.29
CA ALA A 121 28.70 -21.45 6.17
C ALA A 121 28.07 -21.22 4.78
N ASP A 122 26.74 -21.20 4.68
CA ASP A 122 26.01 -21.05 3.41
C ASP A 122 24.90 -20.01 3.57
N ILE A 123 25.05 -18.87 2.90
CA ILE A 123 24.10 -17.75 2.99
C ILE A 123 22.86 -17.96 2.11
N THR A 124 22.85 -18.98 1.25
CA THR A 124 21.82 -19.20 0.24
C THR A 124 20.41 -19.25 0.85
N PRO A 125 20.15 -20.00 1.94
CA PRO A 125 18.81 -20.05 2.53
C PRO A 125 18.36 -18.70 3.10
N LEU A 126 19.30 -17.88 3.58
CA LEU A 126 19.00 -16.54 4.08
C LEU A 126 18.61 -15.61 2.91
N MET A 127 19.34 -15.68 1.80
CA MET A 127 19.02 -14.93 0.58
C MET A 127 17.65 -15.33 0.01
N GLU A 128 17.35 -16.62 -0.05
CA GLU A 128 16.06 -17.15 -0.48
C GLU A 128 14.91 -16.65 0.41
N TRP A 129 15.12 -16.65 1.73
CA TRP A 129 14.14 -16.10 2.66
C TRP A 129 13.86 -14.62 2.42
N TYR A 130 14.90 -13.81 2.23
CA TYR A 130 14.73 -12.37 1.93
C TYR A 130 14.08 -12.10 0.59
N LEU A 131 14.36 -12.92 -0.42
CA LEU A 131 13.68 -12.86 -1.71
C LEU A 131 12.18 -13.16 -1.53
N LYS A 132 11.85 -14.25 -0.82
CA LYS A 132 10.47 -14.63 -0.49
C LYS A 132 9.76 -13.53 0.29
N PHE A 133 10.42 -12.94 1.28
CA PHE A 133 9.90 -11.80 2.04
C PHE A 133 9.62 -10.59 1.13
N THR A 134 10.55 -10.27 0.22
CA THR A 134 10.36 -9.19 -0.76
C THR A 134 9.15 -9.46 -1.66
N ASN A 135 8.95 -10.71 -2.09
CA ASN A 135 7.78 -11.11 -2.88
C ASN A 135 6.48 -10.97 -2.07
N ILE A 136 6.48 -11.24 -0.76
CA ILE A 136 5.31 -10.96 0.09
C ILE A 136 4.98 -9.46 0.08
N LEU A 137 5.99 -8.59 0.19
CA LEU A 137 5.79 -7.13 0.16
C LEU A 137 5.25 -6.63 -1.19
N ILE A 138 5.73 -7.22 -2.29
CA ILE A 138 5.25 -6.93 -3.64
C ILE A 138 3.79 -7.37 -3.79
N GLY A 139 3.48 -8.62 -3.40
CA GLY A 139 2.13 -9.17 -3.47
C GLY A 139 1.13 -8.39 -2.61
N ASP A 140 1.54 -7.98 -1.40
CA ASP A 140 0.75 -7.09 -0.54
C ASP A 140 0.45 -5.75 -1.20
N TYR A 141 1.47 -5.10 -1.76
CA TYR A 141 1.31 -3.83 -2.43
C TYR A 141 0.35 -3.93 -3.62
N LEU A 142 0.57 -4.92 -4.49
CA LEU A 142 -0.27 -5.14 -5.68
C LEU A 142 -1.71 -5.45 -5.26
N THR A 143 -1.92 -6.28 -4.23
CA THR A 143 -3.26 -6.63 -3.76
C THR A 143 -4.01 -5.42 -3.21
N ARG A 144 -3.32 -4.51 -2.51
CA ARG A 144 -3.94 -3.32 -1.91
C ARG A 144 -4.23 -2.19 -2.91
N HIS A 145 -3.43 -2.04 -3.97
CA HIS A 145 -3.44 -0.83 -4.81
C HIS A 145 -3.78 -1.04 -6.29
N THR A 146 -3.88 -2.29 -6.78
CA THR A 146 -4.29 -2.52 -8.18
C THR A 146 -5.79 -2.36 -8.34
N THR A 147 -6.21 -1.54 -9.31
CA THR A 147 -7.64 -1.33 -9.61
C THR A 147 -8.15 -2.41 -10.56
N SER A 148 -9.43 -2.79 -10.44
CA SER A 148 -10.04 -3.87 -11.25
C SER A 148 -10.10 -3.58 -12.75
N ASN A 149 -9.93 -2.32 -13.16
CA ASN A 149 -9.85 -1.94 -14.58
C ASN A 149 -8.58 -2.47 -15.26
N SER A 150 -7.60 -2.92 -14.47
CA SER A 150 -6.39 -3.61 -14.94
C SER A 150 -6.78 -5.00 -15.44
N SER A 151 -7.00 -5.15 -16.75
CA SER A 151 -7.16 -6.43 -17.48
C SER A 151 -7.91 -7.54 -16.71
N PRO A 152 -9.26 -7.55 -16.69
CA PRO A 152 -10.05 -8.54 -15.95
C PRO A 152 -9.75 -10.01 -16.31
N GLU A 153 -9.15 -10.26 -17.49
CA GLU A 153 -8.79 -11.60 -17.98
C GLU A 153 -7.64 -12.26 -17.21
N LEU A 154 -6.73 -11.50 -16.58
CA LEU A 154 -5.52 -12.05 -15.94
C LEU A 154 -5.70 -12.38 -14.43
N GLY A 155 -6.91 -12.17 -13.91
CA GLY A 155 -7.12 -12.12 -12.46
C GLY A 155 -6.48 -10.89 -11.83
N LEU A 156 -6.58 -10.79 -10.49
CA LEU A 156 -6.03 -9.66 -9.73
C LEU A 156 -4.51 -9.85 -9.63
N PRO A 157 -3.67 -8.95 -10.19
CA PRO A 157 -2.24 -9.20 -10.37
C PRO A 157 -1.49 -9.61 -9.09
N GLY A 158 -1.85 -9.03 -7.95
CA GLY A 158 -1.25 -9.39 -6.66
C GLY A 158 -1.55 -10.83 -6.24
N VAL A 159 -2.78 -11.31 -6.45
CA VAL A 159 -3.17 -12.69 -6.13
C VAL A 159 -2.45 -13.65 -7.06
N THR A 160 -2.49 -13.38 -8.36
CA THR A 160 -1.83 -14.21 -9.38
C THR A 160 -0.33 -14.33 -9.09
N PHE A 161 0.32 -13.23 -8.72
CA PHE A 161 1.74 -13.22 -8.33
C PHE A 161 2.02 -14.10 -7.11
N LEU A 162 1.23 -13.96 -6.03
CA LEU A 162 1.42 -14.75 -4.81
C LEU A 162 1.19 -16.25 -5.03
N GLU A 163 0.24 -16.61 -5.90
CA GLU A 163 -0.04 -18.01 -6.26
C GLU A 163 1.10 -18.62 -7.08
N GLN A 164 1.65 -17.87 -8.03
CA GLN A 164 2.81 -18.30 -8.83
C GLN A 164 4.05 -18.51 -7.97
N GLU A 165 4.25 -17.66 -6.97
CA GLU A 165 5.36 -17.73 -6.02
C GLU A 165 5.10 -18.74 -4.87
N GLY A 166 3.90 -19.33 -4.77
CA GLY A 166 3.54 -20.29 -3.73
C GLY A 166 3.52 -19.71 -2.31
N ILE A 167 3.24 -18.41 -2.18
CA ILE A 167 3.26 -17.66 -0.91
C ILE A 167 1.90 -17.04 -0.55
N GLN A 168 0.83 -17.44 -1.22
CA GLN A 168 -0.52 -16.92 -0.99
C GLN A 168 -1.02 -17.09 0.45
N ASP A 169 -0.61 -18.16 1.15
CA ASP A 169 -1.01 -18.40 2.55
C ASP A 169 -0.25 -17.50 3.55
N LEU A 170 0.79 -16.78 3.10
CA LEU A 170 1.53 -15.82 3.94
C LEU A 170 0.84 -14.45 4.01
N LEU A 171 -0.20 -14.21 3.20
CA LEU A 171 -0.90 -12.92 3.14
C LEU A 171 -2.43 -13.10 3.17
N ASP A 172 -3.14 -12.23 3.88
CA ASP A 172 -4.61 -12.29 3.98
C ASP A 172 -5.28 -11.60 2.80
N THR A 173 -5.08 -12.17 1.61
CA THR A 173 -5.52 -11.59 0.33
C THR A 173 -7.01 -11.27 0.31
N ASP A 174 -7.87 -12.12 0.89
CA ASP A 174 -9.32 -11.90 0.96
C ASP A 174 -9.70 -10.61 1.72
N ILE A 175 -8.99 -10.30 2.81
CA ILE A 175 -9.20 -9.08 3.58
C ILE A 175 -8.68 -7.88 2.80
N LEU A 176 -7.46 -7.96 2.27
CA LEU A 176 -6.87 -6.86 1.50
C LEU A 176 -7.70 -6.51 0.26
N LEU A 177 -8.18 -7.51 -0.47
CA LEU A 177 -9.05 -7.35 -1.64
C LEU A 177 -10.40 -6.76 -1.28
N THR A 178 -10.97 -7.13 -0.12
CA THR A 178 -12.22 -6.53 0.34
C THR A 178 -12.05 -5.03 0.55
N GLY A 179 -10.96 -4.61 1.21
CA GLY A 179 -10.62 -3.20 1.38
C GLY A 179 -10.39 -2.48 0.06
N ASN A 180 -9.58 -3.05 -0.83
CA ASN A 180 -9.33 -2.50 -2.17
C ASN A 180 -10.63 -2.36 -2.97
N ARG A 181 -11.48 -3.39 -3.01
CA ARG A 181 -12.76 -3.36 -3.74
C ARG A 181 -13.65 -2.22 -3.30
N ILE A 182 -13.77 -1.99 -1.99
CA ILE A 182 -14.56 -0.88 -1.44
C ILE A 182 -13.91 0.46 -1.83
N SER A 183 -12.59 0.58 -1.70
CA SER A 183 -11.85 1.79 -2.09
C SER A 183 -12.02 2.11 -3.58
N THR A 184 -11.85 1.13 -4.45
CA THR A 184 -12.05 1.25 -5.91
C THR A 184 -13.49 1.64 -6.23
N ALA A 185 -14.47 1.01 -5.58
CA ALA A 185 -15.88 1.38 -5.77
C ALA A 185 -16.16 2.84 -5.37
N LEU A 186 -15.56 3.33 -4.28
CA LEU A 186 -15.70 4.73 -3.86
C LEU A 186 -15.02 5.71 -4.81
N VAL A 187 -13.75 5.47 -5.14
CA VAL A 187 -12.91 6.45 -5.84
C VAL A 187 -13.13 6.44 -7.35
N ASP A 188 -13.26 5.26 -7.95
CA ASP A 188 -13.36 5.14 -9.42
C ASP A 188 -14.81 5.11 -9.89
N ASN A 189 -15.69 4.47 -9.12
CA ASN A 189 -17.08 4.22 -9.54
C ASN A 189 -18.10 5.11 -8.84
N HIS A 190 -17.68 5.90 -7.83
CA HIS A 190 -18.58 6.69 -6.99
C HIS A 190 -19.77 5.85 -6.44
N ASP A 191 -19.51 4.59 -6.08
CA ASP A 191 -20.49 3.62 -5.59
C ASP A 191 -20.36 3.40 -4.08
N LEU A 192 -21.39 3.81 -3.33
CA LEU A 192 -21.45 3.70 -1.88
C LEU A 192 -21.91 2.33 -1.38
N ARG A 193 -22.49 1.47 -2.22
CA ARG A 193 -23.12 0.22 -1.76
C ARG A 193 -22.14 -0.68 -0.99
N PRO A 194 -20.93 -0.98 -1.51
CA PRO A 194 -19.99 -1.84 -0.79
C PRO A 194 -19.54 -1.25 0.56
N LEU A 195 -19.39 0.08 0.64
CA LEU A 195 -19.05 0.77 1.88
C LEU A 195 -20.19 0.67 2.90
N LEU A 196 -21.43 0.92 2.46
CA LEU A 196 -22.61 0.90 3.32
C LEU A 196 -22.89 -0.51 3.87
N ASP A 197 -22.70 -1.55 3.07
CA ASP A 197 -22.79 -2.94 3.52
C ASP A 197 -21.73 -3.24 4.59
N TRP A 198 -20.48 -2.82 4.37
CA TRP A 198 -19.41 -2.99 5.34
C TRP A 198 -19.66 -2.21 6.64
N ILE A 199 -20.18 -0.98 6.56
CA ILE A 199 -20.60 -0.18 7.71
C ILE A 199 -21.67 -0.93 8.50
N ASN A 200 -22.63 -1.56 7.83
CA ASN A 200 -23.69 -2.31 8.49
C ASN A 200 -23.16 -3.52 9.27
N ASP A 201 -22.22 -4.25 8.70
CA ASP A 201 -21.57 -5.40 9.33
C ASP A 201 -20.65 -4.99 10.49
N SER A 202 -20.13 -3.76 10.45
CA SER A 202 -19.13 -3.24 11.40
C SER A 202 -19.68 -2.23 12.40
N LYS A 203 -21.00 -2.05 12.51
CA LYS A 203 -21.67 -1.04 13.37
C LYS A 203 -21.15 -1.00 14.80
N SER A 204 -21.03 -2.15 15.45
CA SER A 204 -20.60 -2.22 16.85
C SER A 204 -19.16 -1.74 17.04
N TYR A 205 -18.30 -1.95 16.04
CA TYR A 205 -16.92 -1.49 16.08
C TYR A 205 -16.86 0.03 15.84
N LEU A 206 -17.53 0.52 14.80
CA LEU A 206 -17.55 1.95 14.47
C LEU A 206 -18.08 2.80 15.62
N LYS A 207 -19.13 2.33 16.32
CA LYS A 207 -19.67 2.99 17.51
C LYS A 207 -18.68 3.03 18.67
N LYS A 208 -17.92 1.96 18.92
CA LYS A 208 -16.92 1.90 20.00
C LYS A 208 -15.75 2.84 19.74
N ASN A 209 -15.35 2.99 18.48
CA ASN A 209 -14.24 3.85 18.08
C ASN A 209 -14.67 5.31 17.82
N GLY A 210 -15.95 5.64 18.01
CA GLY A 210 -16.46 6.99 17.78
C GLY A 210 -16.29 7.45 16.33
N SER A 211 -16.31 6.51 15.37
CA SER A 211 -16.09 6.84 13.96
C SER A 211 -17.25 7.67 13.38
N ARG A 212 -16.89 8.66 12.55
CA ARG A 212 -17.82 9.48 11.76
C ARG A 212 -18.18 8.86 10.41
N LEU A 213 -17.62 7.71 10.06
CA LEU A 213 -17.73 7.13 8.72
C LEU A 213 -19.18 6.86 8.30
N GLU A 214 -20.03 6.38 9.21
CA GLU A 214 -21.46 6.17 8.90
C GLU A 214 -22.14 7.48 8.51
N PHE A 215 -21.89 8.56 9.24
CA PHE A 215 -22.45 9.87 8.94
C PHE A 215 -21.96 10.37 7.58
N GLU A 216 -20.65 10.38 7.33
CA GLU A 216 -20.08 10.90 6.08
C GLU A 216 -20.53 10.08 4.85
N ALA A 217 -20.60 8.75 4.96
CA ALA A 217 -21.07 7.88 3.89
C ALA A 217 -22.56 8.12 3.55
N ARG A 218 -23.42 8.25 4.58
CA ARG A 218 -24.84 8.56 4.40
C ARG A 218 -25.06 9.99 3.91
N PHE A 219 -24.19 10.92 4.30
CA PHE A 219 -24.26 12.28 3.79
C PHE A 219 -23.85 12.33 2.31
N GLN A 220 -22.83 11.55 1.92
CA GLN A 220 -22.51 11.40 0.50
C GLN A 220 -23.66 10.76 -0.28
N GLN A 221 -24.32 9.74 0.27
CA GLN A 221 -25.51 9.12 -0.34
C GLN A 221 -26.61 10.17 -0.60
N TYR A 222 -26.89 11.00 0.41
CA TYR A 222 -27.85 12.09 0.29
C TYR A 222 -27.47 13.09 -0.83
N ILE A 223 -26.20 13.49 -0.89
CA ILE A 223 -25.70 14.42 -1.91
C ILE A 223 -25.86 13.83 -3.32
N GLU A 224 -25.54 12.55 -3.52
CA GLU A 224 -25.68 11.91 -4.82
C GLU A 224 -27.15 11.79 -5.27
N LEU A 225 -28.08 11.51 -4.35
CA LEU A 225 -29.52 11.54 -4.64
C LEU A 225 -29.99 12.93 -5.06
N LEU A 226 -29.50 14.00 -4.41
CA LEU A 226 -29.79 15.38 -4.83
C LEU A 226 -29.18 15.70 -6.21
N LYS A 227 -27.97 15.22 -6.50
CA LYS A 227 -27.33 15.36 -7.82
C LYS A 227 -28.16 14.65 -8.90
N ALA A 228 -28.72 13.48 -8.60
CA ALA A 228 -29.65 12.75 -9.48
C ALA A 228 -31.05 13.40 -9.60
N SER A 229 -31.38 14.37 -8.74
CA SER A 229 -32.72 14.99 -8.64
C SER A 229 -33.80 14.04 -8.09
N GLU A 230 -33.38 13.00 -7.38
CA GLU A 230 -34.24 12.03 -6.71
C GLU A 230 -34.63 12.57 -5.31
N TYR A 231 -35.42 13.65 -5.29
CA TYR A 231 -35.68 14.42 -4.06
C TYR A 231 -36.43 13.60 -2.99
N GLU A 232 -37.38 12.76 -3.39
CA GLU A 232 -38.13 11.92 -2.45
C GLU A 232 -37.22 10.92 -1.73
N GLU A 233 -36.34 10.25 -2.49
CA GLU A 233 -35.34 9.34 -1.93
C GLU A 233 -34.31 10.09 -1.08
N ALA A 234 -33.89 11.29 -1.50
CA ALA A 234 -32.98 12.12 -0.72
C ALA A 234 -33.60 12.52 0.63
N ILE A 235 -34.87 12.94 0.65
CA ILE A 235 -35.60 13.29 1.88
C ILE A 235 -35.70 12.06 2.79
N LYS A 236 -36.04 10.90 2.24
CA LYS A 236 -36.10 9.65 2.99
C LYS A 236 -34.73 9.26 3.57
N CYS A 237 -33.66 9.35 2.78
CA CYS A 237 -32.29 9.13 3.23
C CYS A 237 -31.91 10.04 4.40
N PHE A 238 -32.28 11.33 4.31
CA PHE A 238 -32.05 12.30 5.38
C PHE A 238 -32.81 11.92 6.66
N GLN A 239 -34.09 11.56 6.53
CA GLN A 239 -34.95 11.20 7.66
C GLN A 239 -34.50 9.89 8.34
N ASP A 240 -34.22 8.85 7.55
CA ASP A 240 -33.91 7.50 8.05
C ASP A 240 -32.49 7.40 8.62
N TYR A 241 -31.51 8.07 8.00
CA TYR A 241 -30.09 7.85 8.30
C TYR A 241 -29.36 9.06 8.90
N LEU A 242 -29.74 10.29 8.55
CA LEU A 242 -28.99 11.49 8.95
C LEU A 242 -29.54 12.14 10.23
N LEU A 243 -30.85 12.15 10.44
CA LEU A 243 -31.47 12.80 11.62
C LEU A 243 -30.96 12.29 12.97
N LYS A 244 -30.54 11.01 13.06
CA LYS A 244 -29.97 10.46 14.30
C LYS A 244 -28.66 11.14 14.73
N PHE A 245 -27.98 11.85 13.82
CA PHE A 245 -26.76 12.60 14.08
C PHE A 245 -27.00 14.09 14.39
N VAL A 246 -28.25 14.51 14.60
CA VAL A 246 -28.59 15.91 14.87
C VAL A 246 -27.82 16.52 16.03
N ASN A 247 -27.57 15.75 17.09
CA ASN A 247 -26.85 16.23 18.26
C ASN A 247 -25.33 16.30 18.06
N THR A 248 -24.78 15.57 17.09
CA THR A 248 -23.33 15.48 16.85
C THR A 248 -22.88 16.28 15.62
N ASN A 249 -23.74 16.46 14.63
CA ASN A 249 -23.42 17.02 13.30
C ASN A 249 -24.47 18.05 12.83
N PHE A 250 -24.99 18.86 13.77
CA PHE A 250 -26.07 19.81 13.50
C PHE A 250 -25.76 20.77 12.34
N ASN A 251 -24.54 21.30 12.28
CA ASN A 251 -24.14 22.28 11.27
C ASN A 251 -24.14 21.65 9.87
N GLU A 252 -23.58 20.45 9.74
CA GLU A 252 -23.56 19.70 8.49
C GLU A 252 -24.97 19.30 8.03
N LEU A 253 -25.87 18.95 8.94
CA LEU A 253 -27.29 18.68 8.61
C LEU A 253 -28.05 19.94 8.19
N THR A 254 -27.70 21.09 8.77
CA THR A 254 -28.23 22.38 8.34
C THR A 254 -27.75 22.71 6.92
N HIS A 255 -26.48 22.42 6.61
CA HIS A 255 -25.96 22.53 5.26
C HIS A 255 -26.63 21.56 4.29
N ALA A 256 -26.87 20.31 4.69
CA ALA A 256 -27.60 19.34 3.88
C ALA A 256 -29.01 19.84 3.53
N SER A 257 -29.73 20.39 4.53
CA SER A 257 -31.06 20.98 4.34
C SER A 257 -31.02 22.20 3.39
N GLY A 258 -30.02 23.07 3.53
CA GLY A 258 -29.81 24.19 2.61
C GLY A 258 -29.38 23.75 1.20
N LEU A 259 -28.67 22.63 1.07
CA LEU A 259 -28.26 22.06 -0.21
C LEU A 259 -29.49 21.59 -1.00
N LEU A 260 -30.48 20.96 -0.35
CA LEU A 260 -31.75 20.59 -1.01
C LEU A 260 -32.41 21.78 -1.70
N LEU A 261 -32.41 22.95 -1.06
CA LEU A 261 -33.02 24.17 -1.61
C LEU A 261 -32.16 24.81 -2.72
N SER A 262 -30.84 24.70 -2.61
CA SER A 262 -29.88 25.38 -3.50
C SER A 262 -29.33 24.50 -4.63
N ILE A 263 -29.64 23.20 -4.66
CA ILE A 263 -29.02 22.24 -5.59
C ILE A 263 -29.22 22.60 -7.05
N ASN A 264 -30.40 23.09 -7.43
CA ASN A 264 -30.69 23.47 -8.82
C ASN A 264 -29.83 24.66 -9.25
N TYR A 265 -29.65 25.64 -8.37
CA TYR A 265 -28.75 26.76 -8.61
C TYR A 265 -27.28 26.31 -8.68
N CYS A 266 -26.85 25.41 -7.79
CA CYS A 266 -25.50 24.86 -7.82
C CYS A 266 -25.22 24.08 -9.12
N LYS A 267 -26.21 23.32 -9.63
CA LYS A 267 -26.12 22.61 -10.92
C LYS A 267 -25.90 23.57 -12.08
N GLU A 268 -26.59 24.72 -12.10
CA GLU A 268 -26.39 25.73 -13.14
C GLU A 268 -24.97 26.36 -13.07
N ILE A 269 -24.46 26.63 -11.86
CA ILE A 269 -23.07 27.08 -11.69
C ILE A 269 -22.07 26.02 -12.19
N MET A 270 -22.28 24.74 -11.89
CA MET A 270 -21.41 23.66 -12.34
C MET A 270 -21.40 23.53 -13.86
N LYS A 271 -22.56 23.65 -14.52
CA LYS A 271 -22.66 23.67 -15.98
C LYS A 271 -21.89 24.85 -16.59
N ALA A 272 -22.03 26.05 -16.01
CA ALA A 272 -21.31 27.24 -16.47
C ALA A 272 -19.79 27.06 -16.36
N LYS A 273 -19.27 26.54 -15.23
CA LYS A 273 -17.85 26.26 -15.04
C LYS A 273 -17.32 25.12 -15.93
N ALA A 274 -18.14 24.11 -16.22
CA ALA A 274 -17.75 23.02 -17.12
C ALA A 274 -17.56 23.51 -18.57
N SER A 275 -18.37 24.48 -19.01
CA SER A 275 -18.23 25.12 -20.32
C SER A 275 -16.90 25.87 -20.48
N GLU A 276 -16.35 26.43 -19.40
CA GLU A 276 -15.03 27.08 -19.42
C GLU A 276 -13.87 26.06 -19.42
N ARG A 277 -13.98 24.98 -18.63
CA ARG A 277 -12.91 23.96 -18.51
C ARG A 277 -12.70 23.12 -19.75
N SER A 278 -13.76 22.87 -20.54
CA SER A 278 -13.66 22.08 -21.77
C SER A 278 -12.67 22.66 -22.79
N ALA A 279 -12.24 23.92 -22.65
CA ALA A 279 -11.25 24.54 -23.52
C ALA A 279 -9.79 24.14 -23.25
N ILE A 280 -9.46 23.48 -22.12
CA ILE A 280 -8.06 23.27 -21.67
C ILE A 280 -7.71 21.79 -21.42
N LEU A 281 -8.58 20.83 -21.75
CA LEU A 281 -8.28 19.40 -21.60
C LEU A 281 -7.37 18.90 -22.73
N THR A 282 -6.07 19.18 -22.64
CA THR A 282 -5.05 18.47 -23.40
C THR A 282 -4.88 17.07 -22.81
N LYS A 283 -4.91 16.03 -23.66
CA LYS A 283 -4.52 14.68 -23.25
C LYS A 283 -3.10 14.71 -22.67
N ASP A 284 -2.93 14.15 -21.48
CA ASP A 284 -1.65 14.08 -20.77
C ASP A 284 -0.79 12.96 -21.40
N ASP A 285 -0.33 13.18 -22.63
CA ASP A 285 0.55 12.24 -23.37
C ASP A 285 2.02 12.38 -22.94
N GLY A 286 2.28 12.88 -21.73
CA GLY A 286 3.61 13.11 -21.20
C GLY A 286 4.33 11.80 -20.87
N ASN A 287 5.67 11.83 -20.90
CA ASN A 287 6.49 10.70 -20.48
C ASN A 287 6.19 10.35 -19.00
N PRO A 288 5.82 9.09 -18.67
CA PRO A 288 5.51 8.68 -17.30
C PRO A 288 6.70 8.83 -16.35
N LEU A 289 7.93 8.84 -16.88
CA LEU A 289 9.17 8.98 -16.10
C LEU A 289 9.74 10.40 -16.12
N GLU A 290 8.96 11.40 -16.52
CA GLU A 290 9.43 12.78 -16.62
C GLU A 290 9.73 13.41 -15.25
N ASN A 291 8.91 13.10 -14.24
CA ASN A 291 9.06 13.63 -12.89
C ASN A 291 8.54 12.63 -11.85
N GLU A 292 8.87 12.89 -10.58
CA GLU A 292 8.52 12.04 -9.43
C GLU A 292 7.01 11.73 -9.38
N ILE A 293 6.14 12.73 -9.53
CA ILE A 293 4.69 12.54 -9.41
C ILE A 293 4.16 11.58 -10.48
N ARG A 294 4.61 11.73 -11.74
CA ARG A 294 4.23 10.84 -12.84
C ARG A 294 4.82 9.45 -12.66
N ALA A 295 6.07 9.35 -12.22
CA ALA A 295 6.71 8.07 -11.96
C ALA A 295 5.98 7.30 -10.85
N TYR A 296 5.62 7.98 -9.76
CA TYR A 296 4.80 7.40 -8.69
C TYR A 296 3.44 6.94 -9.19
N LYS A 297 2.74 7.76 -10.00
CA LYS A 297 1.47 7.36 -10.59
C LYS A 297 1.62 6.13 -11.51
N TYR A 298 2.72 6.05 -12.25
CA TYR A 298 3.01 4.96 -13.18
C TYR A 298 3.36 3.65 -12.46
N PHE A 299 4.30 3.66 -11.52
CA PHE A 299 4.75 2.44 -10.84
C PHE A 299 3.86 2.02 -9.67
N PHE A 300 3.29 2.98 -8.96
CA PHE A 300 2.67 2.76 -7.65
C PHE A 300 1.18 3.05 -7.66
N HIS A 301 0.61 3.52 -8.78
CA HIS A 301 -0.81 3.87 -8.92
C HIS A 301 -1.30 4.90 -7.89
N LYS A 302 -0.39 5.73 -7.36
CA LYS A 302 -0.72 6.74 -6.34
C LYS A 302 0.19 7.95 -6.41
N LYS A 303 -0.19 9.01 -5.70
CA LYS A 303 0.64 10.21 -5.54
C LYS A 303 1.66 10.03 -4.40
N PRO A 304 2.86 10.64 -4.49
CA PRO A 304 3.82 10.61 -3.40
C PRO A 304 3.28 11.37 -2.18
N LYS A 305 3.51 10.83 -0.97
CA LYS A 305 3.02 11.43 0.30
C LYS A 305 3.70 12.79 0.62
N ILE A 306 4.83 13.12 0.00
CA ILE A 306 5.68 14.26 0.38
C ILE A 306 5.18 15.61 -0.21
N VAL A 307 4.16 15.62 -1.06
CA VAL A 307 3.77 16.84 -1.80
C VAL A 307 2.94 17.84 -0.97
N GLU A 308 2.43 17.48 0.21
CA GLU A 308 1.66 18.42 1.05
C GLU A 308 2.50 19.03 2.17
N GLN A 309 3.56 19.77 1.82
CA GLN A 309 4.12 20.80 2.71
C GLN A 309 3.32 22.11 2.70
N GLN A 310 2.21 22.16 1.98
CA GLN A 310 1.19 23.13 2.32
C GLN A 310 0.61 22.71 3.66
N HIS A 311 0.65 23.64 4.61
CA HIS A 311 -0.04 23.61 5.90
C HIS A 311 -1.57 23.50 5.68
N VAL A 312 -2.03 22.49 4.96
CA VAL A 312 -3.43 22.12 4.90
C VAL A 312 -3.66 21.45 6.23
N LYS A 313 -4.20 22.23 7.19
CA LYS A 313 -4.85 21.63 8.36
C LYS A 313 -5.66 20.45 7.84
N PRO A 314 -5.62 19.26 8.49
CA PRO A 314 -6.41 18.11 8.06
C PRO A 314 -7.79 18.67 7.72
N VAL A 315 -8.21 18.52 6.47
CA VAL A 315 -9.40 19.22 5.97
C VAL A 315 -10.51 18.85 6.93
N ASP A 316 -10.80 19.78 7.83
CA ASP A 316 -11.80 19.57 8.83
C ASP A 316 -13.08 19.58 8.01
N LEU A 317 -13.73 18.42 7.93
CA LEU A 317 -15.04 18.30 7.30
C LEU A 317 -16.07 19.21 8.01
N SER A 318 -15.69 19.88 9.10
CA SER A 318 -16.38 21.07 9.60
C SER A 318 -16.24 22.25 8.62
N TYR A 319 -17.26 22.43 7.78
CA TYR A 319 -17.47 23.61 6.94
C TYR A 319 -17.66 24.87 7.80
N MET A 320 -16.56 25.45 8.31
CA MET A 320 -16.61 26.58 9.24
C MET A 320 -16.29 27.92 8.56
N ASN A 321 -17.26 28.84 8.68
CA ASN A 321 -17.17 30.30 8.61
C ASN A 321 -16.75 30.94 7.28
N LEU A 322 -17.72 31.20 6.41
CA LEU A 322 -17.57 32.18 5.33
C LEU A 322 -18.78 33.12 5.26
N SER A 323 -18.47 34.42 5.21
CA SER A 323 -19.32 35.58 5.46
C SER A 323 -20.07 36.11 4.22
N GLN A 324 -21.39 36.30 4.35
CA GLN A 324 -22.35 37.23 3.71
C GLN A 324 -22.37 37.54 2.20
N ASN A 325 -21.44 37.05 1.37
CA ASN A 325 -21.65 36.95 -0.09
C ASN A 325 -21.19 35.59 -0.65
N THR A 326 -20.63 34.76 0.22
CA THR A 326 -20.02 33.45 -0.07
C THR A 326 -20.91 32.29 0.36
N ASP A 327 -22.21 32.54 0.59
CA ASP A 327 -23.14 31.55 1.14
C ASP A 327 -23.28 30.29 0.28
N PHE A 328 -22.95 30.36 -1.02
CA PHE A 328 -23.01 29.21 -1.91
C PHE A 328 -21.69 28.45 -2.04
N GLU A 329 -20.54 29.05 -1.67
CA GLU A 329 -19.25 28.36 -1.74
C GLU A 329 -19.22 27.11 -0.86
N LYS A 330 -19.85 27.17 0.33
CA LYS A 330 -19.99 26.00 1.22
C LYS A 330 -20.79 24.84 0.59
N TYR A 331 -21.80 25.14 -0.22
CA TYR A 331 -22.55 24.12 -0.96
C TYR A 331 -21.74 23.57 -2.13
N MET A 332 -20.95 24.42 -2.80
CA MET A 332 -20.04 23.98 -3.86
C MET A 332 -18.96 23.03 -3.33
N LEU A 333 -18.46 23.25 -2.11
CA LEU A 333 -17.53 22.31 -1.44
C LEU A 333 -18.18 20.96 -1.14
N LEU A 334 -19.49 20.93 -0.81
CA LEU A 334 -20.25 19.68 -0.62
C LEU A 334 -20.43 18.89 -1.92
N LEU A 335 -20.33 19.55 -3.07
CA LEU A 335 -20.50 18.93 -4.39
C LEU A 335 -19.17 18.59 -5.07
N ASP A 336 -18.02 18.87 -4.43
CA ASP A 336 -16.69 18.62 -4.98
C ASP A 336 -16.36 17.11 -4.97
N ASP A 337 -15.88 16.59 -6.10
CA ASP A 337 -15.48 15.19 -6.26
C ASP A 337 -14.36 14.79 -5.29
N LYS A 338 -13.57 15.74 -4.76
CA LYS A 338 -12.57 15.47 -3.71
C LYS A 338 -13.16 14.79 -2.47
N ARG A 339 -14.46 14.93 -2.21
CA ARG A 339 -15.13 14.27 -1.09
C ARG A 339 -15.04 12.75 -1.15
N TRP A 340 -15.01 12.16 -2.35
CA TRP A 340 -14.83 10.71 -2.50
C TRP A 340 -13.47 10.25 -1.99
N GLY A 341 -12.41 11.00 -2.27
CA GLY A 341 -11.07 10.75 -1.74
C GLY A 341 -11.03 10.83 -0.21
N LEU A 342 -11.61 11.89 0.37
CA LEU A 342 -11.68 12.06 1.83
C LEU A 342 -12.51 10.97 2.51
N LEU A 343 -13.64 10.58 1.90
CA LEU A 343 -14.47 9.48 2.40
C LEU A 343 -13.71 8.15 2.34
N ASN A 344 -12.94 7.92 1.27
CA ASN A 344 -12.09 6.75 1.15
C ASN A 344 -10.96 6.72 2.19
N GLU A 345 -10.30 7.85 2.46
CA GLU A 345 -9.30 7.96 3.52
C GLU A 345 -9.89 7.63 4.90
N LEU A 346 -11.08 8.16 5.20
CA LEU A 346 -11.79 7.85 6.44
C LEU A 346 -12.16 6.37 6.53
N PHE A 347 -12.66 5.78 5.42
CA PHE A 347 -12.94 4.36 5.33
C PHE A 347 -11.69 3.51 5.57
N LEU A 348 -10.60 3.76 4.84
CA LEU A 348 -9.36 3.00 4.95
C LEU A 348 -8.75 3.11 6.34
N LYS A 349 -8.84 4.28 6.99
CA LYS A 349 -8.43 4.46 8.38
C LYS A 349 -9.17 3.50 9.32
N ASP A 350 -10.49 3.46 9.25
CA ASP A 350 -11.30 2.59 10.10
C ASP A 350 -11.14 1.11 9.72
N TYR A 351 -11.05 0.81 8.43
CA TYR A 351 -10.88 -0.54 7.91
C TYR A 351 -9.54 -1.13 8.36
N TYR A 352 -8.44 -0.41 8.15
CA TYR A 352 -7.12 -0.84 8.57
C TYR A 352 -7.01 -0.89 10.10
N SER A 353 -7.65 0.02 10.83
CA SER A 353 -7.70 -0.04 12.28
C SER A 353 -8.50 -1.25 12.79
N LEU A 354 -9.50 -1.75 12.06
CA LEU A 354 -10.29 -2.92 12.46
C LEU A 354 -9.46 -4.21 12.36
N TYR A 355 -8.65 -4.34 11.31
CA TYR A 355 -7.86 -5.55 11.06
C TYR A 355 -6.40 -5.44 11.51
N GLY A 356 -5.99 -4.29 12.07
CA GLY A 356 -4.61 -4.04 12.48
C GLY A 356 -3.62 -3.95 11.32
N ILE A 357 -4.08 -3.50 10.15
CA ILE A 357 -3.29 -3.31 8.93
C ILE A 357 -2.51 -1.98 9.04
N SER A 358 -1.27 -1.96 8.54
CA SER A 358 -0.49 -0.72 8.46
C SER A 358 -1.06 0.24 7.40
N GLN A 359 -1.23 1.51 7.75
CA GLN A 359 -1.55 2.59 6.79
C GLN A 359 -0.35 2.98 5.91
N ASN A 360 0.84 2.48 6.26
CA ASN A 360 2.03 2.64 5.44
C ASN A 360 2.17 1.45 4.50
N ASP A 361 2.93 1.66 3.44
CA ASP A 361 3.29 0.61 2.49
C ASP A 361 4.72 0.17 2.78
N PRO A 362 4.93 -0.99 3.44
CA PRO A 362 6.27 -1.42 3.82
C PRO A 362 7.20 -1.53 2.60
N LEU A 363 6.70 -2.03 1.46
CA LEU A 363 7.46 -2.07 0.20
C LEU A 363 8.08 -0.72 -0.16
N LEU A 364 7.31 0.36 -0.09
CA LEU A 364 7.79 1.69 -0.45
C LEU A 364 8.71 2.28 0.60
N ILE A 365 8.50 1.94 1.87
CA ILE A 365 9.44 2.29 2.94
C ILE A 365 10.80 1.64 2.64
N TYR A 366 10.84 0.32 2.42
CA TYR A 366 12.09 -0.38 2.10
C TYR A 366 12.75 0.14 0.83
N LEU A 367 11.97 0.40 -0.22
CA LEU A 367 12.49 0.98 -1.45
C LEU A 367 13.11 2.36 -1.21
N SER A 368 12.43 3.24 -0.46
CA SER A 368 12.96 4.57 -0.14
C SER A 368 14.23 4.51 0.71
N LEU A 369 14.30 3.60 1.68
CA LEU A 369 15.48 3.37 2.50
C LEU A 369 16.63 2.81 1.66
N GLY A 370 16.37 1.80 0.83
CA GLY A 370 17.37 1.17 -0.03
C GLY A 370 17.92 2.11 -1.10
N ILE A 371 17.09 2.97 -1.69
CA ILE A 371 17.58 4.00 -2.62
C ILE A 371 18.44 5.01 -1.86
N SER A 372 18.00 5.45 -0.68
CA SER A 372 18.73 6.46 0.11
C SER A 372 20.11 5.97 0.57
N THR A 373 20.28 4.67 0.85
CA THR A 373 21.58 4.10 1.24
C THR A 373 22.56 3.96 0.07
N LEU A 374 22.06 3.91 -1.16
CA LEU A 374 22.87 3.82 -2.39
C LEU A 374 23.10 5.17 -3.07
N LYS A 375 22.26 6.17 -2.77
CA LYS A 375 22.30 7.50 -3.41
C LYS A 375 23.48 8.32 -2.90
N THR A 376 24.46 8.56 -3.75
CA THR A 376 25.61 9.43 -3.44
C THR A 376 25.44 10.82 -4.04
N ARG A 377 26.31 11.77 -3.66
CA ARG A 377 26.33 13.14 -4.21
C ARG A 377 26.66 13.20 -5.70
N GLU A 378 27.20 12.12 -6.26
CA GLU A 378 27.47 12.00 -7.69
C GLU A 378 26.24 11.49 -8.46
N CYS A 379 25.28 10.84 -7.79
CA CYS A 379 24.08 10.32 -8.42
C CYS A 379 23.22 11.45 -9.01
N LEU A 380 22.53 11.15 -10.12
CA LEU A 380 21.60 12.05 -10.82
C LEU A 380 22.25 13.29 -11.45
N HIS A 381 23.57 13.45 -11.37
CA HIS A 381 24.29 14.47 -12.11
C HIS A 381 24.70 13.95 -13.49
N HIS A 382 24.50 14.78 -14.52
CA HIS A 382 25.07 14.52 -15.84
C HIS A 382 26.57 14.78 -15.82
N ARG A 383 27.35 13.70 -15.78
CA ARG A 383 28.80 13.76 -15.92
C ARG A 383 29.15 14.30 -17.31
N ARG A 384 29.77 15.48 -17.37
CA ARG A 384 30.26 16.05 -18.63
C ARG A 384 31.56 15.36 -19.00
N VAL A 385 31.47 14.42 -19.93
CA VAL A 385 32.62 13.71 -20.48
C VAL A 385 33.06 14.47 -21.73
N ALA A 386 34.34 14.81 -21.82
CA ALA A 386 34.89 15.45 -23.01
C ALA A 386 34.89 14.46 -24.19
N LYS A 387 34.74 14.98 -25.41
CA LYS A 387 34.92 14.19 -26.63
C LYS A 387 36.38 14.23 -27.05
N SER A 388 36.94 13.08 -27.40
CA SER A 388 38.28 13.00 -27.97
C SER A 388 38.25 13.19 -29.49
N SER A 389 39.44 13.28 -30.10
CA SER A 389 39.58 13.31 -31.56
C SER A 389 39.16 11.99 -32.24
N SER A 390 39.07 10.89 -31.47
CA SER A 390 38.78 9.55 -31.99
C SER A 390 37.45 9.04 -31.44
N PRO A 391 36.39 8.94 -32.27
CA PRO A 391 35.11 8.36 -31.84
C PRO A 391 35.23 6.94 -31.30
N LEU A 392 36.26 6.19 -31.71
CA LEU A 392 36.54 4.85 -31.22
C LEU A 392 36.99 4.86 -29.75
N VAL A 393 37.83 5.82 -29.37
CA VAL A 393 38.26 6.00 -27.96
C VAL A 393 37.06 6.38 -27.11
N ASP A 394 36.24 7.33 -27.55
CA ASP A 394 35.06 7.77 -26.81
C ASP A 394 34.12 6.59 -26.52
N LYS A 395 33.78 5.82 -27.57
CA LYS A 395 32.93 4.64 -27.45
C LYS A 395 33.52 3.59 -26.50
N LYS A 396 34.83 3.34 -26.57
CA LYS A 396 35.47 2.32 -25.73
C LYS A 396 35.63 2.73 -24.28
N VAL A 397 35.90 4.00 -24.02
CA VAL A 397 35.91 4.51 -22.64
C VAL A 397 34.49 4.52 -22.06
N GLU A 398 33.46 4.80 -22.86
CA GLU A 398 32.07 4.67 -22.43
C GLU A 398 31.70 3.23 -22.03
N GLU A 399 32.08 2.25 -22.86
CA GLU A 399 31.82 0.83 -22.61
C GLU A 399 32.60 0.27 -21.40
N GLU A 400 33.89 0.58 -21.28
CA GLU A 400 34.78 -0.07 -20.29
C GLU A 400 34.87 0.67 -18.95
N VAL A 401 34.66 1.99 -18.94
CA VAL A 401 34.96 2.84 -17.75
C VAL A 401 33.73 3.59 -17.26
N LEU A 402 32.95 4.16 -18.18
CA LEU A 402 31.85 5.07 -17.81
C LEU A 402 30.49 4.37 -17.78
N GLN A 403 30.45 3.04 -17.99
CA GLN A 403 29.23 2.26 -17.82
C GLN A 403 28.75 2.37 -16.37
N ASN A 404 27.74 3.21 -16.16
CA ASN A 404 27.18 3.46 -14.84
C ASN A 404 26.06 2.45 -14.56
N SER A 405 26.39 1.36 -13.88
CA SER A 405 25.41 0.37 -13.39
C SER A 405 24.73 0.80 -12.07
N CYS A 406 24.76 2.08 -11.71
CA CYS A 406 24.15 2.58 -10.48
C CYS A 406 22.61 2.47 -10.55
N PRO A 407 21.97 1.68 -9.66
CA PRO A 407 20.52 1.48 -9.68
C PRO A 407 19.75 2.78 -9.39
N VAL A 408 20.34 3.71 -8.66
CA VAL A 408 19.75 5.03 -8.36
C VAL A 408 19.69 5.91 -9.61
N CYS A 409 20.72 5.80 -10.48
CA CYS A 409 20.81 6.60 -11.71
C CYS A 409 20.08 5.95 -12.89
N ASP A 410 19.57 4.72 -12.73
CA ASP A 410 18.75 4.08 -13.75
C ASP A 410 17.55 4.96 -14.07
N LYS A 411 17.22 5.09 -15.36
CA LYS A 411 16.16 6.00 -15.83
C LYS A 411 14.79 5.67 -15.22
N THR A 412 14.59 4.43 -14.79
CA THR A 412 13.38 3.94 -14.14
C THR A 412 13.25 4.50 -12.72
N PHE A 413 14.34 4.52 -11.95
CA PHE A 413 14.34 4.91 -10.53
C PHE A 413 14.74 6.37 -10.29
N ALA A 414 15.52 6.97 -11.20
CA ALA A 414 16.04 8.32 -11.06
C ALA A 414 14.97 9.38 -10.69
N PRO A 415 13.77 9.40 -11.31
CA PRO A 415 12.73 10.36 -10.95
C PRO A 415 12.18 10.19 -9.52
N ILE A 416 12.14 8.95 -9.02
CA ILE A 416 11.69 8.65 -7.65
C ILE A 416 12.81 8.92 -6.64
N ALA A 417 14.06 8.74 -7.05
CA ALA A 417 15.22 8.95 -6.21
C ALA A 417 15.56 10.42 -5.98
N GLU A 418 15.09 11.35 -6.83
CA GLU A 418 15.49 12.75 -6.82
C GLU A 418 15.25 13.44 -5.47
N SER A 419 14.07 13.25 -4.88
CA SER A 419 13.65 13.85 -3.61
C SER A 419 14.23 13.15 -2.37
N LEU A 420 14.80 11.94 -2.51
CA LEU A 420 15.31 11.15 -1.40
C LEU A 420 16.66 11.68 -0.87
N PRO A 421 16.96 11.49 0.42
CA PRO A 421 18.24 11.93 1.00
C PRO A 421 19.43 11.17 0.41
N PHE A 422 20.61 11.79 0.52
CA PHE A 422 21.87 11.15 0.17
C PHE A 422 22.37 10.26 1.31
N ALA A 423 23.03 9.16 0.96
CA ALA A 423 23.74 8.30 1.88
C ALA A 423 24.81 9.09 2.64
N HIS A 424 24.92 8.81 3.95
CA HIS A 424 25.95 9.37 4.80
C HIS A 424 27.09 8.37 4.96
N HIS A 425 28.15 8.54 4.18
CA HIS A 425 29.37 7.75 4.29
C HIS A 425 30.37 8.48 5.20
N THR A 426 30.69 7.89 6.35
CA THR A 426 31.71 8.43 7.29
C THR A 426 33.13 7.98 6.96
N GLN A 427 33.27 6.90 6.19
CA GLN A 427 34.54 6.32 5.81
C GLN A 427 34.71 6.40 4.29
N SER A 428 35.80 7.01 3.85
CA SER A 428 36.22 7.00 2.45
C SER A 428 36.96 5.69 2.16
N GLN A 429 36.47 4.92 1.20
CA GLN A 429 37.22 3.78 0.65
C GLN A 429 37.97 4.26 -0.60
N LEU A 430 39.28 4.39 -0.48
CA LEU A 430 40.17 4.66 -1.60
C LEU A 430 40.72 3.36 -2.17
N PHE A 431 41.13 3.40 -3.44
CA PHE A 431 41.84 2.30 -4.09
C PHE A 431 43.20 2.04 -3.42
N ASP A 432 43.79 0.86 -3.63
CA ASP A 432 45.09 0.50 -3.02
C ASP A 432 46.24 1.41 -3.49
N ASP A 433 46.18 1.89 -4.73
CA ASP A 433 47.18 2.75 -5.39
C ASP A 433 46.54 4.00 -6.03
N PRO A 434 46.01 4.94 -5.24
CA PRO A 434 45.33 6.12 -5.77
C PRO A 434 46.34 7.18 -6.22
N ILE A 435 46.18 7.65 -7.45
CA ILE A 435 46.96 8.74 -8.05
C ILE A 435 46.04 9.87 -8.46
N MET A 436 46.53 11.11 -8.38
CA MET A 436 45.87 12.30 -8.90
C MET A 436 46.61 12.76 -10.16
N LEU A 437 45.85 12.97 -11.23
CA LEU A 437 46.33 13.59 -12.46
C LEU A 437 46.40 15.12 -12.30
N PRO A 438 47.14 15.84 -13.17
CA PRO A 438 47.27 17.31 -13.08
C PRO A 438 45.96 18.10 -13.12
N ASN A 439 44.89 17.54 -13.70
CA ASN A 439 43.55 18.13 -13.69
C ASN A 439 42.79 17.95 -12.37
N GLY A 440 43.33 17.19 -11.41
CA GLY A 440 42.73 16.89 -10.12
C GLY A 440 41.89 15.62 -10.08
N ASN A 441 41.72 14.91 -11.20
CA ASN A 441 40.99 13.64 -11.21
C ASN A 441 41.84 12.53 -10.56
N ILE A 442 41.19 11.70 -9.75
CA ILE A 442 41.84 10.65 -8.96
C ILE A 442 41.44 9.27 -9.49
N TYR A 443 42.41 8.41 -9.73
CA TYR A 443 42.22 7.06 -10.27
C TYR A 443 43.09 6.02 -9.55
N GLU A 444 42.68 4.75 -9.65
CA GLU A 444 43.59 3.63 -9.36
C GLU A 444 44.64 3.53 -10.46
N ALA A 445 45.92 3.67 -10.12
CA ALA A 445 46.99 3.75 -11.11
C ALA A 445 47.03 2.50 -12.01
N LYS A 446 46.90 1.30 -11.43
CA LYS A 446 46.82 0.04 -12.20
C LYS A 446 45.68 0.04 -13.23
N ARG A 447 44.49 0.52 -12.87
CA ARG A 447 43.34 0.55 -13.80
C ARG A 447 43.58 1.54 -14.93
N LEU A 448 44.12 2.71 -14.62
CA LEU A 448 44.40 3.74 -15.62
C LEU A 448 45.43 3.27 -16.65
N LYS A 449 46.50 2.60 -16.20
CA LYS A 449 47.52 2.02 -17.08
C LYS A 449 46.98 0.86 -17.93
N ARG A 450 46.13 -0.01 -17.35
CA ARG A 450 45.48 -1.09 -18.10
C ARG A 450 44.58 -0.55 -19.21
N LEU A 451 43.86 0.54 -18.96
CA LEU A 451 43.04 1.21 -19.96
C LEU A 451 43.90 1.77 -21.09
N ALA A 452 44.97 2.51 -20.77
CA ALA A 452 45.89 3.04 -21.77
C ALA A 452 46.46 1.93 -22.67
N LYS A 453 46.96 0.85 -22.06
CA LYS A 453 47.46 -0.32 -22.80
C LYS A 453 46.39 -0.94 -23.70
N TYR A 454 45.18 -1.16 -23.18
CA TYR A 454 44.07 -1.71 -23.95
C TYR A 454 43.75 -0.85 -25.18
N LEU A 455 43.69 0.48 -25.02
CA LEU A 455 43.38 1.41 -26.12
C LEU A 455 44.48 1.43 -27.20
N VAL A 456 45.75 1.26 -26.80
CA VAL A 456 46.88 1.10 -27.74
C VAL A 456 46.82 -0.24 -28.46
N ASP A 457 46.55 -1.34 -27.74
CA ASP A 457 46.49 -2.70 -28.29
C ASP A 457 45.40 -2.83 -29.38
N ILE A 458 44.25 -2.15 -29.18
CA ILE A 458 43.17 -2.09 -30.19
C ILE A 458 43.39 -0.99 -31.26
N LYS A 459 44.54 -0.30 -31.23
CA LYS A 459 44.91 0.80 -32.15
C LYS A 459 43.91 1.96 -32.16
N ALA A 460 43.26 2.24 -31.03
CA ALA A 460 42.34 3.36 -30.90
C ALA A 460 43.08 4.70 -30.67
N ILE A 461 44.26 4.64 -30.07
CA ILE A 461 45.13 5.79 -29.75
C ILE A 461 46.60 5.37 -29.81
N GLU A 462 47.49 6.33 -30.09
CA GLU A 462 48.93 6.16 -29.96
C GLU A 462 49.39 6.89 -28.69
N LEU A 463 49.97 6.14 -27.76
CA LEU A 463 50.50 6.65 -26.48
C LEU A 463 51.94 6.16 -26.31
N GLY A 464 52.81 7.00 -25.75
CA GLY A 464 54.12 6.59 -25.26
C GLY A 464 54.03 5.58 -24.11
N GLU A 465 55.13 4.88 -23.82
CA GLU A 465 55.17 3.83 -22.77
C GLU A 465 54.79 4.35 -21.37
N THR A 466 54.99 5.64 -21.11
CA THR A 466 54.69 6.33 -19.84
C THR A 466 53.53 7.31 -19.97
N GLU A 467 52.72 7.21 -21.02
CA GLU A 467 51.57 8.09 -21.22
C GLU A 467 50.26 7.36 -20.94
N VAL A 468 49.34 8.03 -20.27
CA VAL A 468 47.98 7.56 -20.01
C VAL A 468 46.96 8.57 -20.50
N ILE A 469 45.74 8.10 -20.75
CA ILE A 469 44.61 8.97 -21.08
C ILE A 469 43.67 9.05 -19.88
N ASP A 470 43.25 10.27 -19.53
CA ASP A 470 42.18 10.46 -18.55
C ASP A 470 40.81 10.07 -19.17
N PRO A 471 40.05 9.16 -18.55
CA PRO A 471 38.76 8.72 -19.07
C PRO A 471 37.68 9.81 -19.17
N ILE A 472 37.77 10.88 -18.38
CA ILE A 472 36.77 11.95 -18.26
C ILE A 472 37.07 13.11 -19.20
N ASP A 473 38.27 13.70 -19.12
CA ASP A 473 38.62 14.88 -19.92
C ASP A 473 39.34 14.56 -21.24
N LYS A 474 39.70 13.28 -21.44
CA LYS A 474 40.36 12.72 -22.64
C LYS A 474 41.74 13.31 -22.94
N GLN A 475 42.35 14.02 -21.99
CA GLN A 475 43.72 14.51 -22.13
C GLN A 475 44.74 13.40 -21.84
N ILE A 476 45.92 13.55 -22.44
CA ILE A 476 47.04 12.63 -22.25
C ILE A 476 47.96 13.22 -21.18
N TYR A 477 48.34 12.39 -20.21
CA TYR A 477 49.22 12.75 -19.12
C TYR A 477 50.38 11.78 -19.02
N ASN A 478 51.55 12.26 -18.61
CA ASN A 478 52.69 11.40 -18.36
C ASN A 478 52.65 10.85 -16.93
N GLU A 479 53.09 9.61 -16.74
CA GLU A 479 53.21 8.99 -15.41
C GLU A 479 54.11 9.79 -14.46
N ALA A 480 55.08 10.55 -14.99
CA ALA A 480 55.95 11.43 -14.21
C ALA A 480 55.17 12.55 -13.49
N ASP A 481 53.97 12.90 -13.98
CA ASP A 481 53.13 13.96 -13.42
C ASP A 481 52.12 13.44 -12.38
N PHE A 482 52.12 12.13 -12.09
CA PHE A 482 51.20 11.55 -11.11
C PHE A 482 51.55 11.96 -9.69
N ILE A 483 50.53 12.37 -8.93
CA ILE A 483 50.66 12.63 -7.50
C ILE A 483 50.02 11.47 -6.74
N THR A 484 50.83 10.67 -6.04
CA THR A 484 50.30 9.62 -5.16
C THR A 484 49.48 10.23 -4.04
N MET A 485 48.23 9.81 -3.94
CA MET A 485 47.32 10.24 -2.89
C MET A 485 47.41 9.29 -1.70
N TYR A 486 47.25 9.82 -0.49
CA TYR A 486 47.13 9.02 0.72
C TYR A 486 45.77 9.29 1.36
N PRO A 487 45.09 8.28 1.93
CA PRO A 487 43.90 8.51 2.74
C PRO A 487 44.26 9.46 3.88
N THR A 488 43.54 10.58 3.98
CA THR A 488 43.63 11.49 5.14
C THR A 488 42.73 11.04 6.27
#